data_AF-A0A3P7KHR9-F1
#
_entry.id   AF-A0A3P7KHR9-F1
#
_cell.length_a   1.000
_cell.length_b   1.000
_cell.length_c   1.000
_cell.angle_alpha   90.00
_cell.angle_beta   90.00
_cell.angle_gamma   90.00
#
_symmetry.space_group_name_H-M   'P 1'
#
loop_
_entity.id
_entity.type
_entity.pdbx_description
1 polymer ?
#
loop_
_entity_poly.entity_id
_entity_poly.type
_entity_poly.pdbx_seq_one_letter_code
_entity_poly.pdbx_strand_id
1 'polypeptide(L)'
;CFPRSDRHVAYQLLHIVKSLIEKGERKEAVSYAYEAMSIFEVCFGLNHPYYLQTLALWTFLDKDIPKTDEELIALMNFHSNKPIDLSDILLKNLKFN
;
A
#
# COMPACT_ATOMS: atom_id res chain seq x y z
N CYS A 1 -23.54 5.62 5.36
CA CYS A 1 -22.15 6.11 5.54
C CYS A 1 -21.35 4.97 6.17
N PHE A 2 -20.27 4.49 5.55
CA PHE A 2 -19.47 3.39 6.11
C PHE A 2 -18.48 3.96 7.15
N PRO A 3 -18.71 3.78 8.47
CA PRO A 3 -17.73 4.16 9.50
C PRO A 3 -16.43 3.34 9.44
N ARG A 4 -16.36 2.30 8.58
CA ARG A 4 -15.18 1.45 8.36
C ARG A 4 -14.15 2.03 7.38
N SER A 5 -14.44 3.15 6.73
CA SER A 5 -13.54 3.79 5.75
C SER A 5 -12.93 5.07 6.31
N ASP A 6 -12.49 5.04 7.56
CA ASP A 6 -11.72 6.13 8.15
C ASP A 6 -10.23 5.97 7.80
N ARG A 7 -9.65 6.96 7.13
CA ARG A 7 -8.22 7.01 6.78
C ARG A 7 -7.31 6.80 7.99
N HIS A 8 -7.71 7.17 9.21
CA HIS A 8 -6.92 6.97 10.41
C HIS A 8 -6.75 5.49 10.76
N VAL A 9 -7.76 4.66 10.47
CA VAL A 9 -7.69 3.20 10.66
C VAL A 9 -6.63 2.62 9.73
N ALA A 10 -6.54 3.08 8.49
CA ALA A 10 -5.48 2.63 7.57
C ALA A 10 -4.07 2.93 8.10
N TYR A 11 -3.84 4.10 8.71
CA TYR A 11 -2.54 4.38 9.34
C TYR A 11 -2.25 3.49 10.55
N GLN A 12 -3.27 3.20 11.39
CA GLN A 12 -3.12 2.27 12.51
C GLN A 12 -2.75 0.87 12.03
N LEU A 13 -3.40 0.40 10.96
CA LEU A 13 -3.07 -0.87 10.32
C LEU A 13 -1.61 -0.88 9.81
N LEU A 14 -1.14 0.21 9.22
CA LEU A 14 0.27 0.31 8.79
C LEU A 14 1.26 0.32 9.95
N HIS A 15 0.89 0.85 11.12
CA HIS A 15 1.72 0.71 12.33
C HIS A 15 1.81 -0.75 12.78
N ILE A 16 0.73 -1.51 12.69
CA ILE A 16 0.74 -2.96 12.98
C ILE A 16 1.63 -3.68 11.96
N VAL A 17 1.47 -3.39 10.66
CA VAL A 17 2.30 -3.95 9.59
C VAL A 17 3.79 -3.71 9.86
N LYS A 18 4.17 -2.47 10.19
CA LYS A 18 5.55 -2.13 10.55
C LYS A 18 6.06 -2.97 11.72
N SER A 19 5.28 -3.08 12.80
CA SER A 19 5.67 -3.86 13.97
C SER A 19 5.87 -5.34 13.66
N LEU A 20 5.03 -5.92 12.81
CA LEU A 20 5.14 -7.31 12.37
C LEU A 20 6.37 -7.54 11.49
N ILE A 21 6.67 -6.61 10.57
CA ILE A 21 7.89 -6.65 9.75
C ILE A 21 9.14 -6.63 10.66
N GLU A 22 9.20 -5.70 11.62
CA GLU A 22 10.32 -5.59 12.57
C GLU A 22 10.51 -6.84 13.44
N LYS A 23 9.46 -7.64 13.65
CA LYS A 23 9.51 -8.93 14.36
C LYS A 23 9.84 -10.13 13.46
N GLY A 24 9.93 -9.93 12.14
CA GLY A 24 10.05 -11.02 11.17
C GLY A 24 8.74 -11.77 10.88
N GLU A 25 7.59 -11.27 11.38
CA GLU A 25 6.26 -11.87 11.26
C GLU A 25 5.55 -11.41 9.96
N ARG A 26 6.29 -11.36 8.84
CA ARG A 26 5.82 -10.78 7.56
C ARG A 26 4.53 -11.43 7.02
N LYS A 27 4.30 -12.71 7.30
CA LYS A 27 3.08 -13.42 6.87
C LYS A 27 1.82 -12.87 7.53
N GLU A 28 1.90 -12.47 8.80
CA GLU A 28 0.75 -11.89 9.52
C GLU A 28 0.43 -10.48 9.00
N ALA A 29 1.47 -9.76 8.55
CA ALA A 29 1.34 -8.40 8.03
C ALA A 29 0.52 -8.29 6.74
N VAL A 30 0.40 -9.38 5.96
CA VAL A 30 -0.31 -9.39 4.66
C VAL A 30 -1.76 -8.92 4.81
N SER A 31 -2.47 -9.44 5.80
CA SER A 31 -3.90 -9.15 6.01
C SER A 31 -4.13 -7.68 6.38
N TYR A 32 -3.32 -7.13 7.27
CA TYR A 32 -3.38 -5.73 7.67
C TYR A 32 -2.99 -4.78 6.54
N ALA A 33 -1.99 -5.13 5.73
CA ALA A 33 -1.60 -4.36 4.56
C ALA A 33 -2.72 -4.32 3.49
N TYR A 34 -3.41 -5.45 3.28
CA TYR A 34 -4.56 -5.53 2.38
C TYR A 34 -5.73 -4.65 2.85
N GLU A 35 -6.05 -4.68 4.14
CA GLU A 35 -7.13 -3.86 4.70
C GLU A 35 -6.79 -2.36 4.61
N ALA A 36 -5.54 -1.98 4.93
CA ALA A 36 -5.08 -0.59 4.79
C ALA A 36 -5.16 -0.10 3.33
N MET A 37 -4.72 -0.93 2.38
CA MET A 37 -4.81 -0.65 0.94
C MET A 37 -6.26 -0.41 0.53
N SER A 38 -7.17 -1.28 0.95
CA SER A 38 -8.60 -1.21 0.60
C SER A 38 -9.26 0.06 1.15
N ILE A 39 -8.90 0.48 2.36
CA ILE A 39 -9.38 1.76 2.93
C ILE A 39 -8.83 2.94 2.12
N PHE A 40 -7.53 2.94 1.78
CA PHE A 40 -6.95 4.03 0.98
C PHE A 40 -7.53 4.11 -0.44
N GLU A 41 -7.89 2.98 -1.05
CA GLU A 41 -8.62 2.96 -2.31
C GLU A 41 -9.97 3.70 -2.19
N VAL A 42 -10.77 3.35 -1.18
CA VAL A 42 -12.08 3.95 -0.95
C VAL A 42 -11.97 5.44 -0.60
N CYS A 43 -10.98 5.83 0.21
CA CYS A 43 -10.81 7.20 0.66
C CYS A 43 -10.21 8.14 -0.39
N PHE A 44 -9.30 7.65 -1.23
CA PHE A 44 -8.47 8.50 -2.09
C PHE A 44 -8.50 8.13 -3.58
N GLY A 45 -8.90 6.91 -3.92
CA GLY A 45 -8.91 6.38 -5.28
C GLY A 45 -7.56 5.81 -5.74
N LEU A 46 -7.61 5.12 -6.88
CA LEU A 46 -6.51 4.31 -7.43
C LEU A 46 -5.26 5.10 -7.83
N ASN A 47 -5.42 6.39 -8.14
CA ASN A 47 -4.32 7.26 -8.56
C ASN A 47 -3.56 7.88 -7.39
N HIS A 48 -4.05 7.70 -6.15
CA HIS A 48 -3.45 8.33 -4.99
C HIS A 48 -2.17 7.60 -4.56
N PRO A 49 -1.07 8.32 -4.26
CA PRO A 49 0.19 7.71 -3.84
C PRO A 49 0.02 6.79 -2.62
N TYR A 50 -0.90 7.10 -1.70
CA TYR A 50 -1.10 6.25 -0.52
C TYR A 50 -1.63 4.88 -0.89
N TYR A 51 -2.64 4.83 -1.77
CA TYR A 51 -3.13 3.56 -2.31
C TYR A 51 -2.01 2.82 -3.05
N LEU A 52 -1.29 3.51 -3.95
CA LEU A 52 -0.26 2.89 -4.79
C LEU A 52 0.91 2.33 -3.97
N GLN A 53 1.38 3.06 -2.96
CA GLN A 53 2.46 2.59 -2.10
C GLN A 53 2.02 1.44 -1.20
N THR A 54 0.79 1.47 -0.66
CA THR A 54 0.27 0.36 0.14
C THR A 54 -0.07 -0.87 -0.70
N LEU A 55 -0.51 -0.68 -1.96
CA LEU A 55 -0.67 -1.75 -2.95
C LEU A 55 0.67 -2.44 -3.22
N ALA A 56 1.75 -1.67 -3.42
CA ALA A 56 3.09 -2.23 -3.60
C ALA A 56 3.54 -3.02 -2.36
N LEU A 57 3.36 -2.46 -1.17
CA LEU A 57 3.68 -3.13 0.10
C LEU A 57 2.94 -4.47 0.24
N TRP A 58 1.61 -4.45 0.07
CA TRP A 58 0.80 -5.67 0.12
C TRP A 58 1.25 -6.69 -0.93
N THR A 59 1.51 -6.26 -2.16
CA THR A 59 1.95 -7.16 -3.25
C THR A 59 3.27 -7.85 -2.91
N PHE A 60 4.26 -7.12 -2.38
CA PHE A 60 5.53 -7.71 -1.98
C PHE A 60 5.36 -8.74 -0.85
N LEU A 61 4.51 -8.44 0.13
CA LEU A 61 4.22 -9.35 1.24
C LEU A 61 3.44 -10.59 0.79
N ASP A 62 2.38 -10.41 -0.02
CA ASP A 62 1.50 -11.49 -0.49
C ASP A 62 2.21 -12.47 -1.42
N LYS A 63 3.09 -11.95 -2.28
CA LYS A 63 3.84 -12.75 -3.26
C LYS A 63 5.19 -13.25 -2.74
N ASP A 64 5.52 -12.98 -1.48
CA ASP A 64 6.80 -13.31 -0.86
C ASP A 64 8.00 -12.86 -1.73
N ILE A 65 7.87 -11.67 -2.33
CA ILE A 65 8.90 -11.12 -3.21
C ILE A 65 10.05 -10.62 -2.34
N PRO A 66 11.32 -10.96 -2.67
CA PRO A 66 12.46 -10.54 -1.86
C PRO A 66 12.57 -9.01 -1.73
N LYS A 67 12.46 -8.54 -0.49
CA LYS A 67 12.67 -7.15 -0.05
C LYS A 67 13.28 -7.11 1.35
N THR A 68 14.12 -6.12 1.62
CA THR A 68 14.61 -5.86 2.98
C THR A 68 13.50 -5.24 3.84
N ASP A 69 13.63 -5.31 5.16
CA ASP A 69 12.66 -4.68 6.06
C ASP A 69 12.62 -3.17 5.83
N GLU A 70 13.77 -2.53 5.58
CA GLU A 70 13.85 -1.10 5.28
C GLU A 70 13.11 -0.73 3.99
N GLU A 71 13.23 -1.53 2.93
CA GLU A 71 12.52 -1.30 1.68
C GLU A 71 11.00 -1.38 1.87
N LEU A 72 10.52 -2.34 2.65
CA LEU A 72 9.09 -2.48 2.96
C LEU A 72 8.61 -1.33 3.86
N ILE A 73 9.40 -0.95 4.86
CA ILE A 73 9.06 0.16 5.77
C ILE A 73 9.04 1.50 5.03
N ALA A 74 9.92 1.70 4.06
CA ALA A 74 9.94 2.89 3.22
C ALA A 74 8.63 3.11 2.45
N LEU A 75 7.91 2.04 2.08
CA LEU A 75 6.61 2.14 1.41
C LEU A 75 5.49 2.70 2.29
N MET A 76 5.67 2.71 3.62
CA MET A 76 4.72 3.30 4.57
C MET A 76 5.03 4.78 4.86
N ASN A 77 6.14 5.31 4.35
CA ASN A 77 6.54 6.70 4.52
C ASN A 77 5.97 7.56 3.39
N PHE A 78 4.82 8.18 3.67
CA PHE A 78 4.10 8.99 2.70
C PHE A 78 4.66 10.42 2.62
N HIS A 79 5.43 10.71 1.56
CA HIS A 79 6.05 12.02 1.35
C HIS A 79 5.27 12.94 0.39
N SER A 80 4.43 12.37 -0.48
CA SER A 80 3.68 13.10 -1.50
C SER A 80 2.20 12.78 -1.40
N ASN A 81 1.37 13.81 -1.56
CA ASN A 81 -0.09 13.68 -1.68
C ASN A 81 -0.57 13.97 -3.11
N LYS A 82 0.36 14.17 -4.06
CA LYS A 82 0.03 14.46 -5.45
C LYS A 82 -0.37 13.16 -6.15
N PRO A 83 -1.58 13.06 -6.72
CA PRO A 83 -1.98 11.90 -7.51
C PRO A 83 -1.05 11.67 -8.69
N ILE A 84 -0.84 10.40 -9.02
CA ILE A 84 -0.05 9.97 -10.17
C ILE A 84 -1.02 9.72 -11.32
N ASP A 85 -0.75 10.31 -12.48
CA ASP A 85 -1.55 10.02 -13.68
C ASP A 85 -1.18 8.63 -14.21
N LEU A 86 -2.05 7.66 -13.94
CA LEU A 86 -1.87 6.30 -14.43
C LEU A 86 -2.14 6.18 -15.94
N SER A 87 -2.85 7.14 -16.55
CA SER A 87 -3.18 7.11 -17.98
C SER A 87 -1.91 7.10 -18.82
N ASP A 88 -0.93 7.93 -18.46
CA ASP A 88 0.37 7.99 -19.13
C ASP A 88 1.13 6.65 -19.06
N ILE A 89 1.00 5.93 -17.94
CA ILE A 89 1.67 4.64 -17.73
C ILE A 89 0.95 3.53 -18.50
N LEU A 90 -0.38 3.47 -18.38
CA LEU A 90 -1.21 2.46 -19.02
C LEU A 90 -1.18 2.60 -20.55
N LEU A 91 -1.25 3.83 -21.07
CA LEU A 91 -1.17 4.10 -22.51
C LEU A 91 0.22 3.81 -23.09
N LYS A 92 1.30 3.96 -22.31
CA LYS A 92 2.63 3.50 -22.74
C LYS A 92 2.64 1.99 -22.89
N ASN A 93 2.16 1.25 -21.91
CA ASN A 93 2.19 -0.22 -21.94
C ASN A 93 1.29 -0.83 -23.02
N LEU A 94 0.18 -0.17 -23.38
CA LEU A 94 -0.68 -0.58 -24.49
C LEU A 94 -0.07 -0.37 -25.88
N LYS A 95 0.94 0.51 -26.02
CA LYS A 95 1.65 0.75 -27.30
C LYS A 95 2.78 -0.24 -27.55
N PHE A 96 3.13 -1.07 -26.57
CA PHE A 96 4.21 -2.08 -26.67
C PHE A 96 3.68 -3.52 -26.70
N ASN A 97 2.36 -3.71 -26.74
CA ASN A 97 1.68 -4.98 -27.05
C ASN A 97 1.08 -4.92 -28.45
#